data_AF-A0A540V794-F1
#
_entry.id   AF-A0A540V794-F1
#
_cell.length_a   1.000
_cell.length_b   1.000
_cell.length_c   1.000
_cell.angle_alpha   90.00
_cell.angle_beta   90.00
_cell.angle_gamma   90.00
#
_symmetry.space_group_name_H-M   'P 1'
#
loop_
_entity.id
_entity.type
_entity.pdbx_description
1 polymer ?
#
loop_
_entity_poly.entity_id
_entity_poly.type
_entity_poly.pdbx_seq_one_letter_code
_entity_poly.pdbx_strand_id
1 'polypeptide(L)'
;MSADAGVLVTGSAGGVGQALVRAFSEAGYFVIGLDRGGTLGADYSIEFDLGRLAWDHGAFDVLTDALAVALEGKVFKVLVNNAAIQALGPVEDLSVTDFRATMDVNLVAAFALVKVALPHLETSGGAILNMGSIHGRLTKPNFSAYA
;
A
#
# COMPACT_ATOMS: atom_id res chain seq x y z
N MET A 1 14.22 -12.78 12.99
CA MET A 1 14.39 -11.31 13.09
C MET A 1 13.72 -10.87 14.39
N SER A 2 14.13 -9.76 15.03
CA SER A 2 13.46 -9.36 16.29
C SER A 2 12.09 -8.75 15.99
N ALA A 3 11.14 -8.93 16.90
CA ALA A 3 9.77 -8.37 16.86
C ALA A 3 9.72 -6.82 16.91
N ASP A 4 10.86 -6.17 16.69
CA ASP A 4 11.03 -4.72 16.66
C ASP A 4 11.15 -4.21 15.22
N ALA A 5 11.25 -5.08 14.23
CA ALA A 5 11.27 -4.71 12.81
C ALA A 5 9.83 -4.55 12.27
N GLY A 6 9.45 -3.33 11.93
CA GLY A 6 8.14 -2.99 11.37
C GLY A 6 8.05 -3.19 9.86
N VAL A 7 6.90 -3.66 9.38
CA VAL A 7 6.53 -3.72 7.95
C VAL A 7 5.13 -3.14 7.76
N LEU A 8 4.97 -2.30 6.74
CA LEU A 8 3.68 -1.76 6.33
C LEU A 8 3.21 -2.49 5.07
N VAL A 9 2.01 -3.06 5.09
CA VAL A 9 1.39 -3.72 3.93
C VAL A 9 0.12 -2.97 3.55
N THR A 10 0.06 -2.43 2.34
CA THR A 10 -1.17 -1.80 1.83
C THR A 10 -2.08 -2.79 1.12
N GLY A 11 -3.39 -2.54 1.10
CA GLY A 11 -4.35 -3.50 0.52
C GLY A 11 -4.38 -4.81 1.33
N SER A 12 -4.09 -4.69 2.61
CA SER A 12 -3.80 -5.79 3.53
C SER A 12 -5.03 -6.57 3.96
N ALA A 13 -6.25 -6.04 3.74
CA ALA A 13 -7.49 -6.80 3.90
C ALA A 13 -7.82 -7.65 2.64
N GLY A 14 -7.17 -7.38 1.51
CA GLY A 14 -7.32 -8.15 0.27
C GLY A 14 -6.62 -9.51 0.31
N GLY A 15 -6.91 -10.40 -0.66
CA GLY A 15 -6.39 -11.78 -0.65
C GLY A 15 -4.86 -11.90 -0.63
N VAL A 16 -4.16 -11.19 -1.53
CA VAL A 16 -2.68 -11.17 -1.54
C VAL A 16 -2.15 -10.45 -0.30
N GLY A 17 -2.80 -9.35 0.11
CA GLY A 17 -2.45 -8.58 1.30
C GLY A 17 -2.48 -9.42 2.58
N GLN A 18 -3.55 -10.18 2.81
CA GLN A 18 -3.68 -11.12 3.92
C GLN A 18 -2.60 -12.21 3.91
N ALA A 19 -2.23 -12.70 2.72
CA ALA A 19 -1.13 -13.65 2.59
C ALA A 19 0.22 -13.03 2.95
N LEU A 20 0.47 -11.78 2.55
CA LEU A 20 1.66 -11.02 2.92
C LEU A 20 1.71 -10.74 4.43
N VAL A 21 0.61 -10.28 5.02
CA VAL A 21 0.50 -10.05 6.47
C VAL A 21 0.89 -11.31 7.22
N ARG A 22 0.25 -12.45 6.92
CA ARG A 22 0.59 -13.74 7.55
C ARG A 22 2.06 -14.10 7.38
N ALA A 23 2.61 -13.98 6.16
CA ALA A 23 3.99 -14.35 5.90
C ALA A 23 5.00 -13.48 6.67
N PHE A 24 4.76 -12.17 6.77
CA PHE A 24 5.61 -11.27 7.55
C PHE A 24 5.48 -11.51 9.05
N SER A 25 4.27 -11.77 9.56
CA SER A 25 4.06 -12.14 10.97
C SER A 25 4.78 -13.45 11.32
N GLU A 26 4.68 -14.48 10.47
CA GLU A 26 5.39 -15.76 10.63
C GLU A 26 6.92 -15.58 10.60
N ALA A 27 7.41 -14.60 9.85
CA ALA A 27 8.83 -14.22 9.81
C ALA A 27 9.29 -13.38 11.02
N GLY A 28 8.37 -13.02 11.93
CA GLY A 28 8.64 -12.30 13.17
C GLY A 28 8.73 -10.78 13.01
N TYR A 29 8.14 -10.21 11.97
CA TYR A 29 7.98 -8.76 11.84
C TYR A 29 6.77 -8.27 12.62
N PHE A 30 6.82 -7.00 13.05
CA PHE A 30 5.66 -6.26 13.51
C PHE A 30 4.90 -5.73 12.28
N VAL A 31 3.72 -6.26 12.02
CA VAL A 31 2.96 -6.00 10.80
C VAL A 31 1.93 -4.90 11.01
N ILE A 32 2.07 -3.83 10.24
CA ILE A 32 1.09 -2.76 10.11
C ILE A 32 0.28 -3.03 8.84
N GLY A 33 -1.00 -3.30 9.00
CA GLY A 33 -1.95 -3.40 7.90
C GLY A 33 -2.53 -2.04 7.58
N LEU A 34 -2.49 -1.62 6.32
CA LEU A 34 -3.23 -0.47 5.81
C LEU A 34 -4.23 -0.90 4.75
N ASP A 35 -5.50 -0.59 4.97
CA ASP A 35 -6.58 -0.80 4.01
C ASP A 35 -7.74 0.17 4.32
N ARG A 36 -8.81 0.17 3.53
CA ARG A 36 -10.03 0.94 3.81
C ARG A 36 -10.88 0.33 4.94
N GLY A 37 -10.53 -0.85 5.40
CA GLY A 37 -11.10 -1.49 6.59
C GLY A 37 -10.02 -2.18 7.41
N GLY A 38 -10.39 -2.69 8.59
CA GLY A 38 -9.47 -3.39 9.47
C GLY A 38 -8.77 -4.58 8.81
N THR A 39 -7.53 -4.83 9.23
CA THR A 39 -6.70 -5.92 8.72
C THR A 39 -6.65 -7.06 9.72
N LEU A 40 -7.15 -8.24 9.33
CA LEU A 40 -7.05 -9.43 10.17
C LEU A 40 -5.58 -9.87 10.29
N GLY A 41 -5.14 -10.17 11.51
CA GLY A 41 -3.82 -10.75 11.79
C GLY A 41 -2.65 -9.77 11.80
N ALA A 42 -2.87 -8.49 11.49
CA ALA A 42 -1.86 -7.45 11.68
C ALA A 42 -1.75 -7.07 13.17
N ASP A 43 -0.56 -6.65 13.59
CA ASP A 43 -0.32 -6.15 14.96
C ASP A 43 -0.92 -4.76 15.17
N TYR A 44 -0.99 -3.97 14.09
CA TYR A 44 -1.64 -2.66 14.06
C TYR A 44 -2.39 -2.46 12.74
N SER A 45 -3.57 -1.85 12.78
CA SER A 45 -4.36 -1.55 11.58
C SER A 45 -4.55 -0.05 11.42
N ILE A 46 -4.24 0.45 10.22
CA ILE A 46 -4.52 1.81 9.77
C ILE A 46 -5.67 1.74 8.76
N GLU A 47 -6.85 2.21 9.16
CA GLU A 47 -7.98 2.34 8.25
C GLU A 47 -7.88 3.66 7.49
N PHE A 48 -7.57 3.59 6.19
CA PHE A 48 -7.29 4.75 5.37
C PHE A 48 -7.58 4.51 3.89
N ASP A 49 -8.19 5.49 3.24
CA ASP A 49 -8.37 5.51 1.78
C ASP A 49 -7.14 6.10 1.09
N LEU A 50 -6.31 5.23 0.52
CA LEU A 50 -5.10 5.61 -0.21
C LEU A 50 -5.36 6.52 -1.40
N GLY A 51 -6.54 6.45 -2.03
CA GLY A 51 -6.89 7.34 -3.13
C GLY A 51 -6.85 8.83 -2.75
N ARG A 52 -7.03 9.14 -1.46
CA ARG A 52 -6.94 10.51 -0.94
C ARG A 52 -5.55 11.12 -1.10
N LEU A 53 -4.48 10.32 -1.11
CA LEU A 53 -3.11 10.82 -1.25
C LEU A 53 -2.84 11.52 -2.59
N ALA A 54 -3.70 11.31 -3.59
CA ALA A 54 -3.56 11.94 -4.90
C ALA A 54 -4.07 13.39 -4.95
N TRP A 55 -4.96 13.79 -4.05
CA TRP A 55 -5.67 15.08 -4.14
C TRP A 55 -5.91 15.80 -2.81
N ASP A 56 -5.76 15.12 -1.67
CA ASP A 56 -5.90 15.71 -0.34
C ASP A 56 -4.53 15.86 0.32
N HIS A 57 -4.04 17.11 0.38
CA HIS A 57 -2.75 17.41 1.00
C HIS A 57 -2.71 17.05 2.49
N GLY A 58 -3.82 17.20 3.21
CA GLY A 58 -3.89 16.85 4.64
C GLY A 58 -3.86 15.34 4.88
N ALA A 59 -4.21 14.54 3.88
CA ALA A 59 -4.17 13.08 3.97
C ALA A 59 -2.73 12.56 4.15
N PHE A 60 -1.73 13.29 3.64
CA PHE A 60 -0.32 12.95 3.80
C PHE A 60 0.13 13.06 5.26
N ASP A 61 -0.24 14.16 5.93
CA ASP A 61 0.11 14.41 7.33
C ASP A 61 -0.59 13.38 8.24
N VAL A 62 -1.89 13.15 8.02
CA VAL A 62 -2.68 12.15 8.77
C VAL A 62 -2.04 10.77 8.70
N LEU A 63 -1.60 10.35 7.51
CA LEU A 63 -0.98 9.04 7.33
C LEU A 63 0.42 8.97 7.94
N THR A 64 1.19 10.05 7.86
CA THR A 64 2.51 10.15 8.48
C THR A 64 2.41 10.02 10.00
N ASP A 65 1.46 10.73 10.61
CA ASP A 65 1.22 10.67 12.05
C ASP A 65 0.73 9.27 12.48
N ALA A 66 -0.20 8.68 11.73
CA ALA A 66 -0.69 7.33 12.00
C ALA A 66 0.44 6.29 11.91
N LEU A 67 1.33 6.42 10.93
CA LEU A 67 2.49 5.55 10.79
C LEU A 67 3.47 5.73 11.95
N ALA A 68 3.73 6.97 12.37
CA ALA A 68 4.62 7.25 13.51
C ALA A 68 4.11 6.61 14.81
N VAL A 69 2.80 6.70 15.07
CA VAL A 69 2.15 6.03 16.21
C VAL A 69 2.30 4.51 16.10
N ALA A 70 2.01 3.94 14.93
CA ALA A 70 2.12 2.49 14.72
C ALA A 70 3.57 1.97 14.86
N LEU A 71 4.57 2.80 14.54
CA LEU A 71 6.00 2.49 14.64
C LEU A 71 6.60 2.78 16.03
N GLU A 72 5.82 3.19 17.03
CA GLU A 72 6.39 3.60 18.32
C GLU A 72 7.24 2.46 18.95
N GLY A 73 8.53 2.74 19.16
CA GLY A 73 9.49 1.75 19.67
C GLY A 73 9.91 0.67 18.67
N LYS A 74 9.57 0.81 17.39
CA LYS A 74 9.87 -0.12 16.29
C LYS A 74 10.77 0.53 15.24
N VAL A 75 11.57 -0.29 14.57
CA VAL A 75 12.40 0.10 13.45
C VAL A 75 11.69 -0.24 12.15
N PHE A 76 11.30 0.77 11.38
CA PHE A 76 10.61 0.53 10.10
C PHE A 76 11.58 -0.07 9.07
N LYS A 77 11.28 -1.24 8.51
CA LYS A 77 12.16 -1.97 7.60
C LYS A 77 11.60 -2.19 6.21
N VAL A 78 10.29 -2.31 6.05
CA VAL A 78 9.71 -2.69 4.75
C VAL A 78 8.41 -1.95 4.50
N LEU A 79 8.31 -1.28 3.36
CA LEU A 79 7.04 -0.83 2.78
C LEU A 79 6.63 -1.79 1.66
N VAL A 80 5.42 -2.34 1.72
CA VAL A 80 4.82 -3.15 0.66
C VAL A 80 3.63 -2.42 0.06
N ASN A 81 3.84 -1.81 -1.10
CA ASN A 81 2.79 -1.21 -1.92
C ASN A 81 2.06 -2.32 -2.68
N ASN A 82 1.05 -2.91 -2.04
CA ASN A 82 0.24 -4.01 -2.57
C ASN A 82 -1.19 -3.59 -2.93
N ALA A 83 -1.73 -2.51 -2.35
CA ALA A 83 -3.05 -2.00 -2.69
C ALA A 83 -3.18 -1.73 -4.19
N ALA A 84 -4.25 -2.26 -4.78
CA ALA A 84 -4.62 -1.95 -6.15
C ALA A 84 -6.14 -2.08 -6.35
N ILE A 85 -6.68 -1.29 -7.27
CA ILE A 85 -8.04 -1.45 -7.79
C ILE A 85 -8.01 -1.73 -9.28
N GLN A 86 -9.07 -2.35 -9.79
CA GLN A 86 -9.19 -2.78 -11.19
C GLN A 86 -10.48 -2.23 -11.79
N ALA A 87 -10.41 -1.05 -12.42
CA ALA A 87 -11.47 -0.60 -13.32
C ALA A 87 -11.28 -1.29 -14.67
N LEU A 88 -12.17 -2.23 -14.99
CA LEU A 88 -12.10 -3.03 -16.22
C LEU A 88 -13.24 -2.64 -17.16
N GLY A 89 -12.91 -2.38 -18.43
CA GLY A 89 -13.87 -2.03 -19.46
C GLY A 89 -13.19 -1.62 -20.76
N PRO A 90 -13.91 -1.70 -21.89
CA PRO A 90 -13.39 -1.18 -23.15
C PRO A 90 -13.14 0.33 -23.02
N VAL A 91 -12.19 0.87 -23.78
CA VAL A 91 -11.70 2.26 -23.59
C VAL A 91 -12.80 3.28 -23.85
N GLU A 92 -13.69 2.99 -24.78
CA GLU A 92 -14.84 3.79 -25.14
C GLU A 92 -15.90 3.92 -24.02
N ASP A 93 -16.00 2.92 -23.14
CA ASP A 93 -16.99 2.89 -22.04
C ASP A 93 -16.36 3.19 -20.67
N LEU A 94 -15.03 3.11 -20.57
CA LEU A 94 -14.33 3.37 -19.32
C LEU A 94 -14.39 4.86 -18.96
N SER A 95 -14.98 5.16 -17.80
CA SER A 95 -15.08 6.55 -17.35
C SER A 95 -13.72 7.12 -16.96
N VAL A 96 -13.52 8.41 -17.19
CA VAL A 96 -12.32 9.13 -16.74
C VAL A 96 -12.19 9.09 -15.21
N THR A 97 -13.31 9.05 -14.50
CA THR A 97 -13.33 8.94 -13.03
C THR A 97 -12.75 7.61 -12.56
N ASP A 98 -13.15 6.49 -13.18
CA ASP A 98 -12.64 5.16 -12.81
C ASP A 98 -11.17 4.98 -13.22
N PHE A 99 -10.79 5.54 -14.38
CA PHE A 99 -9.40 5.60 -14.79
C PHE A 99 -8.55 6.36 -13.76
N ARG A 100 -8.99 7.57 -13.36
CA ARG A 100 -8.28 8.37 -12.34
C ARG A 100 -8.21 7.67 -11.01
N ALA A 101 -9.32 7.13 -10.51
CA ALA A 101 -9.32 6.37 -9.26
C ALA A 101 -8.30 5.22 -9.29
N THR A 102 -8.18 4.53 -10.44
CA THR A 102 -7.18 3.47 -10.62
C THR A 102 -5.76 4.02 -10.56
N MET A 103 -5.47 5.13 -11.24
CA MET A 103 -4.15 5.77 -11.18
C MET A 103 -3.81 6.32 -9.79
N ASP A 104 -4.79 6.91 -9.11
CA ASP A 104 -4.64 7.51 -7.80
C ASP A 104 -4.22 6.45 -6.77
N VAL A 105 -4.85 5.27 -6.78
CA VAL A 105 -4.51 4.17 -5.88
C VAL A 105 -3.25 3.42 -6.34
N ASN A 106 -3.21 2.98 -7.61
CA ASN A 106 -2.20 2.03 -8.06
C ASN A 106 -0.84 2.67 -8.32
N LEU A 107 -0.79 3.99 -8.54
CA LEU A 107 0.45 4.70 -8.89
C LEU A 107 0.74 5.86 -7.92
N VAL A 108 -0.18 6.82 -7.81
CA VAL A 108 0.10 8.07 -7.08
C VAL A 108 0.25 7.80 -5.58
N ALA A 109 -0.65 7.02 -4.99
CA ALA A 109 -0.58 6.64 -3.57
C ALA A 109 0.68 5.83 -3.25
N ALA A 110 1.08 4.89 -4.11
CA ALA A 110 2.31 4.12 -3.93
C ALA A 110 3.55 5.04 -3.88
N PHE A 111 3.62 6.03 -4.79
CA PHE A 111 4.67 7.04 -4.76
C PHE A 111 4.62 7.92 -3.51
N ALA A 112 3.43 8.38 -3.10
CA ALA A 112 3.27 9.18 -1.90
C ALA A 112 3.72 8.42 -0.64
N LEU A 113 3.36 7.14 -0.52
CA LEU A 113 3.82 6.28 0.57
C LEU A 113 5.33 6.10 0.60
N VAL A 114 5.99 6.03 -0.56
CA VAL A 114 7.46 6.03 -0.61
C VAL A 114 8.02 7.30 0.01
N LYS A 115 7.43 8.48 -0.24
CA LYS A 115 7.88 9.73 0.41
C LYS A 115 7.73 9.68 1.93
N VAL A 116 6.63 9.12 2.44
CA VAL A 116 6.41 8.94 3.88
C VAL A 116 7.45 7.99 4.47
N ALA A 117 7.71 6.87 3.79
CA ALA A 117 8.58 5.81 4.29
C ALA A 117 10.09 6.12 4.17
N LEU A 118 10.49 6.88 3.15
CA LEU A 118 11.89 7.03 2.75
C LEU A 118 12.82 7.50 3.89
N PRO A 119 12.48 8.53 4.71
CA PRO A 119 13.37 8.97 5.80
C PRO A 119 13.69 7.86 6.82
N HIS A 120 12.70 7.01 7.09
CA HIS A 120 12.86 5.89 8.01
C HIS A 120 13.67 4.75 7.38
N LEU A 121 13.42 4.44 6.11
CA LEU A 121 14.08 3.33 5.40
C LEU A 121 15.53 3.64 5.05
N GLU A 122 15.88 4.89 4.75
CA GLU A 122 17.28 5.31 4.57
C GLU A 122 18.09 5.11 5.86
N THR A 123 17.50 5.48 7.00
CA THR A 123 18.12 5.32 8.32
C THR A 123 18.26 3.84 8.69
N SER A 124 17.24 3.03 8.40
CA SER A 124 17.20 1.65 8.82
C SER A 124 17.88 0.68 7.85
N GLY A 125 18.25 1.11 6.64
CA GLY A 125 18.67 0.22 5.56
C GLY A 125 17.54 -0.72 5.10
N GLY A 126 16.31 -0.19 5.06
CA GLY A 126 15.10 -0.94 4.71
C GLY A 126 14.88 -1.08 3.21
N ALA A 127 13.70 -1.61 2.84
CA ALA A 127 13.33 -1.90 1.46
C ALA A 127 11.90 -1.45 1.12
N ILE A 128 11.68 -1.18 -0.15
CA ILE A 128 10.34 -0.91 -0.73
C ILE A 128 10.04 -2.02 -1.73
N LEU A 129 8.88 -2.66 -1.57
CA LEU A 129 8.34 -3.65 -2.50
C LEU A 129 7.08 -3.09 -3.16
N ASN A 130 7.13 -2.91 -4.48
CA ASN A 130 5.98 -2.51 -5.29
C ASN A 130 5.40 -3.73 -6.00
N MET A 131 4.12 -4.02 -5.77
CA MET A 131 3.44 -5.12 -6.44
C MET A 131 3.01 -4.68 -7.84
N GLY A 132 3.65 -5.25 -8.86
CA GLY A 132 3.23 -5.10 -10.25
C GLY A 132 2.20 -6.14 -10.67
N SER A 133 1.84 -6.12 -11.94
CA SER A 133 1.02 -7.15 -12.58
C SER A 133 1.66 -7.61 -13.88
N ILE A 134 1.38 -8.85 -14.29
CA ILE A 134 1.72 -9.32 -15.63
C ILE A 134 1.12 -8.40 -16.71
N HIS A 135 -0.03 -7.78 -16.41
CA HIS A 135 -0.71 -6.89 -17.34
C HIS A 135 0.04 -5.59 -17.63
N GLY A 136 1.00 -5.18 -16.80
CA GLY A 136 1.88 -4.06 -17.12
C GLY A 136 2.96 -4.38 -18.16
N ARG A 137 3.05 -5.63 -18.62
CA ARG A 137 3.90 -6.02 -19.76
C ARG A 137 3.12 -6.76 -20.84
N LEU A 138 2.15 -7.58 -20.45
CA LEU A 138 1.32 -8.42 -21.32
C LEU A 138 -0.15 -8.15 -20.98
N THR A 139 -0.69 -7.08 -21.57
CA THR A 139 -2.07 -6.66 -21.36
C THR A 139 -3.06 -7.41 -22.27
N LYS A 140 -4.35 -7.26 -21.99
CA LYS A 140 -5.46 -7.82 -22.77
C LYS A 140 -6.58 -6.78 -22.91
N PRO A 141 -7.57 -6.97 -23.79
CA PRO A 141 -8.70 -6.05 -23.89
C PRO A 141 -9.34 -5.78 -22.52
N ASN A 142 -9.79 -4.54 -22.32
CA ASN A 142 -10.48 -4.03 -21.13
C ASN A 142 -9.62 -3.72 -19.90
N PHE A 143 -8.29 -3.73 -20.01
CA PHE A 143 -7.37 -3.52 -18.88
C PHE A 143 -6.62 -2.18 -18.92
N SER A 144 -7.07 -1.22 -19.73
CA SER A 144 -6.34 0.03 -20.01
C SER A 144 -6.02 0.88 -18.78
N ALA A 145 -6.91 0.93 -17.78
CA ALA A 145 -6.64 1.67 -16.53
C ALA A 145 -5.67 0.94 -15.60
N TYR A 146 -5.65 -0.39 -15.65
CA TYR A 146 -4.94 -1.22 -14.69
C TYR A 146 -3.53 -1.63 -15.14
N ALA A 147 -3.32 -1.74 -16.46
CA ALA A 147 -2.05 -2.17 -17.05
C ALA A 147 -0.93 -1.14 -16.85
#